data_AF-A0A2N6BD29-F1
#
_entry.id   AF-A0A2N6BD29-F1
#
_cell.length_a   1.000
_cell.length_b   1.000
_cell.length_c   1.000
_cell.angle_alpha   90.00
_cell.angle_beta   90.00
_cell.angle_gamma   90.00
#
_symmetry.space_group_name_H-M   'P 1'
#
loop_
_entity.id
_entity.type
_entity.pdbx_description
1 polymer ?
#
loop_
_entity_poly.entity_id
_entity_poly.type
_entity_poly.pdbx_seq_one_letter_code
_entity_poly.pdbx_strand_id
1 'polypeptide(L)' 'YNNRMSVNDCQVRDMSETGCKIKMDSLIGVPNYFTLHILNGDVKHECEVVWRKADMMGVKYL' A
#
# COMPACT_ATOMS: atom_id res chain seq x y z
N TYR A 1 18.61 -13.27 -13.18
CA TYR A 1 18.51 -12.32 -12.05
C TYR A 1 17.10 -11.73 -12.10
N ASN A 2 16.11 -12.38 -11.47
CA ASN A 2 14.72 -11.91 -11.54
C ASN A 2 14.35 -11.31 -10.19
N ASN A 3 14.49 -9.99 -10.09
CA ASN A 3 14.12 -9.21 -8.92
C ASN A 3 12.58 -9.16 -8.88
N ARG A 4 11.96 -10.13 -8.20
CA ARG A 4 10.50 -10.33 -8.10
C ARG A 4 9.84 -9.20 -7.29
N MET A 5 9.90 -7.97 -7.79
CA MET A 5 9.06 -6.88 -7.32
C MET A 5 7.72 -7.01 -8.04
N SER A 6 6.75 -7.66 -7.39
CA SER A 6 5.36 -7.63 -7.83
C SER A 6 4.83 -6.22 -7.60
N VAL A 7 4.85 -5.39 -8.63
CA VAL A 7 4.18 -4.08 -8.60
C VAL A 7 2.71 -4.35 -8.90
N ASN A 8 1.88 -4.36 -7.87
CA ASN A 8 0.44 -4.49 -8.02
C ASN A 8 -0.16 -3.10 -8.17
N ASP A 9 -0.90 -2.87 -9.26
CA ASP A 9 -1.69 -1.66 -9.43
C ASP A 9 -2.68 -1.54 -8.27
N CYS A 10 -2.63 -0.42 -7.55
CA CYS A 10 -3.49 -0.16 -6.42
C CYS A 10 -4.04 1.26 -6.48
N GLN A 11 -5.28 1.43 -6.02
CA GLN A 11 -5.94 2.72 -5.95
C GLN A 11 -5.85 3.26 -4.53
N VAL A 12 -5.12 4.35 -4.35
CA VAL A 12 -5.12 5.09 -3.09
C VAL A 12 -6.39 5.94 -3.04
N ARG A 13 -7.27 5.66 -2.06
CA ARG A 13 -8.61 6.27 -1.96
C ARG A 13 -8.64 7.46 -1.01
N ASP A 14 -8.03 7.31 0.16
CA ASP A 14 -8.03 8.32 1.21
C ASP A 14 -6.60 8.50 1.66
N MET A 15 -5.97 9.65 1.38
CA MET A 15 -4.64 9.99 1.89
C MET A 15 -4.79 11.00 3.03
N SER A 16 -4.11 10.76 4.13
CA SER A 16 -4.04 11.65 5.29
C SER A 16 -2.57 11.79 5.73
N GLU A 17 -2.25 12.76 6.59
CA GLU A 17 -0.89 12.88 7.14
C GLU A 17 -0.44 11.65 7.94
N THR A 18 -1.39 10.89 8.52
CA THR A 18 -1.10 9.74 9.38
C THR A 18 -1.14 8.39 8.67
N GLY A 19 -1.60 8.34 7.42
CA GLY A 19 -1.82 7.08 6.72
C GLY A 19 -2.72 7.19 5.50
N CYS A 20 -3.03 6.06 4.87
CA CYS A 20 -3.95 6.04 3.76
C CYS A 20 -4.78 4.75 3.65
N LYS A 21 -5.90 4.85 2.92
CA LYS A 21 -6.67 3.69 2.48
C LYS A 21 -6.26 3.30 1.07
N ILE A 22 -5.91 2.04 0.90
CA ILE A 22 -5.54 1.44 -0.38
C ILE A 22 -6.61 0.42 -0.77
N LYS A 23 -7.04 0.47 -2.04
CA LYS A 23 -7.92 -0.51 -2.65
C LYS A 23 -7.14 -1.27 -3.73
N MET A 24 -7.17 -2.59 -3.69
CA MET A 24 -6.54 -3.46 -4.68
C MET A 24 -7.37 -4.72 -4.90
N ASP A 25 -7.34 -5.28 -6.11
CA ASP A 25 -8.12 -6.47 -6.46
C ASP A 25 -7.74 -7.72 -5.65
N SER A 26 -6.49 -7.81 -5.17
CA SER A 26 -6.04 -8.91 -4.32
C SER A 26 -5.02 -8.46 -3.28
N LEU A 27 -5.42 -8.54 -2.01
CA LEU A 27 -4.54 -8.34 -0.85
C LEU A 27 -3.69 -9.58 -0.51
N ILE A 28 -3.86 -10.67 -1.26
CA ILE A 28 -3.18 -11.94 -0.98
C ILE A 28 -1.69 -11.78 -1.24
N GLY A 29 -0.87 -12.03 -0.21
CA GLY A 29 0.58 -11.91 -0.29
C GLY A 29 1.14 -10.52 0.05
N VAL A 30 0.28 -9.54 0.40
CA VAL A 30 0.76 -8.22 0.83
C VAL A 30 1.25 -8.30 2.29
N PRO A 31 2.53 -8.00 2.57
CA PRO A 31 3.06 -8.04 3.93
C PRO A 31 2.42 -6.98 4.84
N ASN A 32 2.54 -7.16 6.16
CA ASN A 32 2.05 -6.17 7.14
C ASN A 32 2.84 -4.87 7.13
N TYR A 33 4.08 -4.90 6.63
CA TYR A 33 4.94 -3.74 6.47
C TYR A 33 5.43 -3.71 5.03
N PHE A 34 5.26 -2.57 4.37
CA PHE A 34 5.73 -2.36 3.01
C PHE A 34 5.97 -0.89 2.73
N THR A 35 6.71 -0.60 1.67
CA THR A 35 6.92 0.76 1.20
C THR A 35 5.88 1.10 0.13
N LEU A 36 5.02 2.07 0.40
CA LEU A 36 4.07 2.60 -0.57
C LEU A 36 4.79 3.61 -1.47
N HIS A 37 4.80 3.36 -2.78
CA HIS A 37 5.35 4.27 -3.78
C HIS A 37 4.21 5.04 -4.44
N ILE A 38 4.15 6.35 -4.22
CA ILE A 38 3.14 7.22 -4.80
C ILE A 38 3.72 7.87 -6.07
N LEU A 39 3.34 7.33 -7.23
CA LEU A 39 3.85 7.77 -8.54
C LEU A 39 3.56 9.26 -8.83
N ASN A 40 2.49 9.80 -8.27
CA ASN A 40 2.07 11.19 -8.50
C ASN A 40 3.00 12.23 -7.87
N GLY A 41 3.91 11.83 -6.97
CA GLY A 41 4.84 12.75 -6.30
C GLY A 41 6.25 12.20 -6.12
N ASP A 42 6.54 11.01 -6.67
CA ASP A 42 7.79 10.26 -6.43
C ASP A 42 8.13 10.09 -4.94
N VAL A 43 7.09 9.95 -4.11
CA VAL A 43 7.23 9.80 -2.66
C VAL A 43 7.12 8.34 -2.27
N LYS A 44 7.99 7.93 -1.33
CA LYS A 44 7.99 6.60 -0.74
C LYS A 44 7.70 6.72 0.75
N HIS A 45 6.66 6.04 1.21
CA HIS A 45 6.32 5.99 2.63
C HIS A 45 6.41 4.56 3.14
N GLU A 46 7.11 4.36 4.25
CA GLU A 46 7.01 3.11 5.00
C GLU A 46 5.64 3.05 5.67
N CYS A 47 4.93 1.97 5.42
CA CYS A 47 3.53 1.81 5.78
C CYS A 47 3.32 0.51 6.54
N GLU A 48 2.57 0.57 7.63
CA GLU A 48 2.09 -0.59 8.37
C GLU A 48 0.60 -0.81 8.12
N VAL A 49 0.22 -2.06 7.87
CA VAL A 49 -1.18 -2.47 7.70
C VAL A 49 -1.89 -2.50 9.05
N VAL A 50 -2.84 -1.59 9.23
CA VAL A 50 -3.67 -1.51 10.44
C VAL A 50 -4.87 -2.45 10.34
N TRP A 51 -5.46 -2.56 9.15
CA TRP A 51 -6.61 -3.44 8.91
C TRP A 51 -6.69 -3.87 7.44
N ARG A 52 -7.27 -5.04 7.19
CA ARG A 52 -7.59 -5.56 5.86
C ARG A 52 -9.06 -5.96 5.79
N LYS A 53 -9.74 -5.61 4.69
CA LYS A 53 -11.13 -5.94 4.43
C LYS A 53 -11.36 -6.17 2.94
N ALA A 54 -11.53 -7.43 2.55
CA ALA A 54 -11.78 -7.87 1.16
C ALA A 54 -10.72 -7.35 0.17
N ASP A 55 -11.02 -6.27 -0.55
CA ASP A 55 -10.20 -5.60 -1.56
C ASP A 55 -9.61 -4.27 -1.06
N MET A 56 -9.75 -3.98 0.24
CA MET A 56 -9.31 -2.74 0.87
C MET A 56 -8.41 -2.99 2.08
N MET A 57 -7.47 -2.10 2.29
CA MET A 57 -6.65 -2.07 3.49
C MET A 57 -6.42 -0.64 3.95
N GLY A 58 -6.36 -0.47 5.27
CA GLY A 58 -5.88 0.76 5.87
C GLY A 58 -4.43 0.59 6.27
N VAL A 59 -3.62 1.56 5.89
CA VAL A 59 -2.22 1.63 6.32
C VAL A 59 -1.95 2.91 7.09
N LYS A 60 -1.01 2.82 8.02
CA LYS A 60 -0.48 3.93 8.79
C LYS A 60 0.93 4.23 8.30
N TYR A 61 1.24 5.51 8.14
CA TYR A 61 2.61 5.94 7.81
C TYR A 61 3.50 5.83 9.05
N LEU A 62 4.71 5.33 8.84
CA LEU A 62 5.78 5.23 9.84
C LEU A 62 6.72 6.42 9.76
#